data_AF-A0A382HBB2-F1
#
_entry.id   AF-A0A382HBB2-F1
#
_cell.length_a   1.000
_cell.length_b   1.000
_cell.length_c   1.000
_cell.angle_alpha   90.00
_cell.angle_beta   90.00
_cell.angle_gamma   90.00
#
_symmetry.space_group_name_H-M   'P 1'
#
loop_
_entity.id
_entity.type
_entity.pdbx_description
1 polymer ?
#
loop_
_entity_poly.entity_id
_entity_poly.type
_entity_poly.pdbx_seq_one_letter_code
_entity_poly.pdbx_strand_id
1 'polypeptide(L)' 'MSPLEPALVIFDCDGVLVDSEPIANRILAEALTSEGYACSFEQSVERFLGRDLPAIVREVEDGLGQKLSE' A
#
# COMPACT_ATOMS: atom_id res chain seq x y z
N MET A 1 -16.54 -6.38 -37.83
CA MET A 1 -17.14 -5.55 -36.76
C MET A 1 -16.06 -4.61 -36.28
N SER A 2 -16.26 -3.31 -36.36
CA SER A 2 -15.37 -2.31 -35.74
C SER A 2 -15.47 -2.44 -34.21
N PRO A 3 -14.39 -2.15 -33.45
CA PRO A 3 -14.46 -2.13 -32.00
C PRO A 3 -15.47 -1.07 -31.56
N LEU A 4 -16.34 -1.41 -30.60
CA LEU A 4 -17.19 -0.44 -29.94
C LEU A 4 -16.30 0.47 -29.08
N GLU A 5 -16.29 1.77 -29.38
CA GLU A 5 -15.67 2.76 -28.50
C GLU A 5 -16.52 2.96 -27.24
N PRO A 6 -15.91 3.06 -26.05
CA PRO A 6 -16.65 3.26 -24.81
C PRO A 6 -17.31 4.64 -24.78
N ALA A 7 -18.60 4.69 -24.45
CA ALA A 7 -19.35 5.94 -24.31
C ALA A 7 -18.96 6.75 -23.06
N LEU A 8 -18.34 6.12 -22.05
CA LEU A 8 -17.87 6.72 -20.81
C LEU A 8 -16.73 5.88 -20.21
N VAL A 9 -15.75 6.53 -19.60
CA VAL A 9 -14.69 5.91 -18.80
C VAL A 9 -14.66 6.57 -17.42
N ILE A 10 -14.65 5.76 -16.36
CA ILE A 10 -14.49 6.22 -14.97
C ILE A 10 -13.08 5.84 -14.52
N PHE A 11 -12.33 6.82 -14.05
CA PHE A 11 -10.99 6.64 -13.51
C PHE A 11 -11.05 6.68 -11.99
N ASP A 12 -10.30 5.78 -11.36
CA ASP A 12 -9.95 5.91 -9.95
C ASP A 12 -8.99 7.08 -9.75
N CYS A 13 -8.83 7.56 -8.52
CA CYS A 13 -7.90 8.64 -8.21
C CYS A 13 -6.50 8.09 -7.90
N ASP A 14 -6.39 7.27 -6.85
CA ASP A 14 -5.11 6.82 -6.30
C ASP A 14 -4.46 5.76 -7.20
N GLY A 15 -3.19 5.96 -7.54
CA GLY A 15 -2.45 5.09 -8.47
C GLY A 15 -2.90 5.17 -9.93
N VAL A 16 -3.93 5.97 -10.26
CA VAL A 16 -4.47 6.12 -11.62
C VAL A 16 -4.37 7.56 -12.11
N LEU A 17 -5.05 8.51 -11.45
CA LEU A 17 -4.94 9.93 -11.78
C LEU A 17 -3.82 10.62 -10.99
N VAL A 18 -3.48 10.09 -9.82
CA VAL A 18 -2.45 10.62 -8.92
C VAL A 18 -1.51 9.48 -8.49
N ASP A 19 -0.20 9.72 -8.61
CA ASP A 19 0.83 8.79 -8.12
C ASP A 19 1.01 8.94 -6.60
N SER A 20 -0.05 8.61 -5.84
CA SER A 20 -0.11 8.73 -4.39
C SER A 20 0.50 7.53 -3.65
N GLU A 21 0.67 6.39 -4.32
CA GLU A 21 1.15 5.15 -3.72
C GLU A 21 2.59 5.22 -3.18
N PRO A 22 3.56 5.89 -3.83
CA PRO A 22 4.91 6.05 -3.28
C PRO A 22 4.94 6.86 -1.98
N ILE A 23 4.03 7.83 -1.84
CA ILE A 23 3.92 8.63 -0.63
C ILE A 23 3.40 7.75 0.52
N ALA A 24 2.32 7.01 0.27
CA ALA A 24 1.75 6.10 1.27
C ALA A 24 2.76 5.03 1.72
N ASN A 25 3.49 4.40 0.79
CA ASN A 25 4.45 3.35 1.12
C ASN A 25 5.67 3.87 1.89
N ARG A 26 6.09 5.12 1.66
CA ARG A 26 7.16 5.75 2.45
C ARG A 26 6.74 5.95 3.89
N ILE A 27 5.54 6.50 4.10
CA ILE A 27 4.97 6.70 5.44
C ILE A 27 4.80 5.35 6.14
N LEU A 28 4.30 4.33 5.44
CA LEU A 28 4.15 2.98 5.98
C LEU A 28 5.50 2.38 6.39
N ALA A 29 6.53 2.47 5.54
CA ALA A 29 7.86 1.96 5.84
C ALA A 29 8.46 2.61 7.11
N GLU A 30 8.30 3.93 7.22
CA GLU A 30 8.75 4.71 8.38
C GLU A 30 7.99 4.30 9.65
N ALA A 31 6.67 4.19 9.59
CA ALA A 31 5.82 3.80 10.71
C ALA A 31 6.13 2.38 11.21
N LEU A 32 6.24 1.41 10.29
CA LEU A 32 6.59 0.04 10.65
C LEU A 32 8.00 -0.04 11.25
N THR A 33 8.95 0.71 10.68
CA THR A 33 10.33 0.77 11.21
C THR A 33 10.36 1.35 12.62
N SER A 34 9.54 2.36 12.93
CA SER A 34 9.46 2.91 14.29
C SER A 34 8.90 1.92 15.32
N GLU A 35 8.09 0.95 14.88
CA GLU A 35 7.52 -0.12 15.71
C GLU A 35 8.46 -1.34 15.85
N GLY A 36 9.68 -1.25 15.31
CA GLY A 36 10.68 -2.32 15.38
C GLY A 36 10.63 -3.31 14.20
N TYR A 37 9.76 -3.07 13.21
CA TYR A 37 9.74 -3.84 11.97
C TYR A 37 10.59 -3.17 10.89
N ALA A 38 11.86 -3.58 10.79
CA ALA A 38 12.79 -3.02 9.81
C ALA A 38 12.27 -3.17 8.37
N CYS A 39 11.83 -2.07 7.76
CA CYS A 39 11.23 -2.04 6.44
C CYS A 39 11.71 -0.83 5.64
N SER A 40 12.39 -1.07 4.53
CA SER A 40 12.73 0.01 3.59
C SER A 40 11.52 0.42 2.75
N PHE A 41 11.60 1.59 2.12
CA PHE A 41 10.59 2.04 1.17
C PHE A 41 10.36 1.02 0.04
N GLU A 42 11.43 0.50 -0.54
CA GLU A 42 11.38 -0.48 -1.65
C GLU A 42 10.72 -1.79 -1.20
N GLN A 43 11.03 -2.26 0.01
CA GLN A 43 10.40 -3.44 0.59
C GLN A 43 8.92 -3.21 0.88
N SER A 44 8.56 -2.02 1.34
CA SER A 44 7.16 -1.62 1.56
C SER A 44 6.37 -1.65 0.25
N VAL A 45 6.90 -1.04 -0.81
CA VAL A 45 6.29 -1.09 -2.16
C VAL A 45 6.18 -2.54 -2.65
N GLU A 46 7.24 -3.33 -2.57
CA GLU A 46 7.22 -4.72 -3.07
C GLU A 46 6.16 -5.60 -2.36
N ARG A 47 5.95 -5.37 -1.07
CA ARG A 47 5.14 -6.26 -0.22
C ARG A 47 3.73 -5.77 0.06
N PHE A 48 3.52 -4.46 0.04
CA PHE A 48 2.33 -3.81 0.61
C PHE A 48 1.59 -2.89 -0.38
N LEU A 49 2.13 -2.63 -1.56
CA LEU A 49 1.44 -1.85 -2.60
C LEU A 49 0.07 -2.45 -2.93
N GLY A 50 -0.96 -1.61 -2.95
CA GLY A 50 -2.34 -2.00 -3.25
C GLY A 50 -3.01 -2.92 -2.21
N ARG A 51 -2.37 -3.19 -1.08
CA ARG A 51 -2.94 -4.03 0.00
C ARG A 51 -3.69 -3.19 1.02
N ASP A 52 -4.71 -3.78 1.63
CA ASP A 52 -5.44 -3.13 2.70
C ASP A 52 -4.59 -3.05 3.99
N LEU A 53 -4.68 -1.91 4.67
CA LEU A 53 -3.91 -1.65 5.90
C LEU A 53 -4.16 -2.69 7.01
N PRO A 54 -5.41 -3.16 7.27
CA PRO A 54 -5.64 -4.21 8.26
C PRO A 54 -4.89 -5.52 7.98
N ALA A 55 -4.82 -5.96 6.72
CA ALA A 55 -4.06 -7.15 6.34
C ALA A 55 -2.56 -6.95 6.54
N ILE A 56 -2.04 -5.76 6.22
CA ILE A 56 -0.63 -5.42 6.46
C ILE A 56 -0.32 -5.45 7.96
N VAL A 57 -1.13 -4.77 8.78
CA VAL A 57 -0.96 -4.75 10.25
C VAL A 57 -0.94 -6.17 10.80
N ARG A 58 -1.90 -7.01 10.41
CA ARG A 58 -1.96 -8.39 10.87
C ARG A 58 -0.70 -9.18 10.51
N GLU A 59 -0.23 -9.07 9.26
CA GLU A 59 0.98 -9.75 8.81
C GLU A 59 2.21 -9.30 9.60
N VAL A 60 2.35 -8.00 9.86
CA VAL A 60 3.48 -7.46 10.63
C VAL A 60 3.42 -7.89 12.09
N GLU A 61 2.25 -7.82 12.72
CA GLU A 61 2.07 -8.27 14.11
C GLU A 61 2.39 -9.76 14.27
N ASP A 62 1.94 -10.59 13.33
CA ASP A 62 2.25 -12.03 13.31
C ASP A 62 3.77 -12.25 13.14
N GLY A 63 4.45 -11.43 12.34
CA GLY A 63 5.90 -11.49 12.13
C GLY A 63 6.73 -10.99 13.32
N LEU A 64 6.25 -9.98 14.04
CA LEU A 64 6.91 -9.44 15.25
C LEU A 64 6.57 -10.24 16.52
N GLY A 65 5.44 -10.95 16.53
CA GLY A 65 4.93 -11.61 17.73
C GLY A 65 4.34 -10.66 18.78
N GLN A 66 4.02 -9.43 18.38
CA GLN A 66 3.42 -8.41 19.26
C GLN A 66 2.49 -7.49 18.47
N LYS A 67 1.62 -6.77 19.19
CA LYS A 67 0.73 -5.76 18.62
C LYS A 67 1.48 -4.47 18.28
N LEU A 68 1.10 -3.83 17.18
CA LEU A 68 1.55 -2.47 16.88
C LEU A 68 0.85 -1.46 17.80
N SER A 69 1.45 -0.30 18.01
CA SER A 69 0.79 0.81 18.70
C SER A 69 -0.43 1.35 17.93
N GLU A 70 -1.38 1.97 18.65
CA GLU A 70 -2.59 2.60 18.08
C GLU A 70 -2.29 3.92 17.35
#